data_AF-A0A814W622-F1
#
_entry.id   AF-A0A814W622-F1
#
_cell.length_a   1.000
_cell.length_b   1.000
_cell.length_c   1.000
_cell.angle_alpha   90.00
_cell.angle_beta   90.00
_cell.angle_gamma   90.00
#
_symmetry.space_group_name_H-M   'P 1'
#
loop_
_entity.id
_entity.type
_entity.pdbx_description
1 polymer ?
#
loop_
_entity_poly.entity_id
_entity_poly.type
_entity_poly.pdbx_seq_one_letter_code
_entity_poly.pdbx_strand_id
1 'polypeptide(L)'
;MENSKMRKLSRRPTIISPTGHIQSYDVLHFSALVATGCLLSFIAGYVNTICIIGFFQTPVSAFTGATSKMIIELGKGNFNMTLHFFLMIFSFVLGSFISAAVVGGSSFRINRSYGLVLLLESLALTLSYLFEKTTLNFRESSISLQLGAYLMSLAFGLQNGMCTTFSGAVIRTTHVTGTLTDIGLIVGQAIFYPRTRKHIWKLKVLLPIYSGFCLGGLTGYFVYQLLLIKAIFLPCTIVGILGIAQLFYSKIILVYNAKHITNKKDWTKMTINELSATKPKIESYMNKNCDIDEHIILQDISIRDEKVNTTTVL
;
A
#
# COMPACT_ATOMS: atom_id res chain seq x y z
N MET A 1 9.74 40.95 36.96
CA MET A 1 8.64 41.03 35.97
C MET A 1 8.98 40.34 34.64
N GLU A 2 10.05 39.54 34.58
CA GLU A 2 10.65 39.03 33.33
C GLU A 2 10.46 37.51 33.15
N ASN A 3 10.00 36.80 34.19
CA ASN A 3 9.82 35.34 34.19
C ASN A 3 8.44 34.86 33.71
N SER A 4 7.52 35.75 33.35
CA SER A 4 6.18 35.37 32.84
C SER A 4 6.09 35.33 31.30
N LYS A 5 7.06 35.93 30.58
CA LYS A 5 7.10 35.94 29.10
C LYS A 5 7.80 34.72 28.49
N MET A 6 8.65 34.02 29.23
CA MET A 6 9.36 32.82 28.75
C MET A 6 8.50 31.54 28.76
N ARG A 7 7.36 31.52 29.46
CA ARG A 7 6.43 30.35 29.49
C ARG A 7 5.49 30.26 28.28
N LYS A 8 5.51 31.21 27.35
CA LYS A 8 4.65 31.20 26.15
C LYS A 8 5.34 30.78 24.84
N LEU A 9 6.63 30.43 24.87
CA LEU A 9 7.42 30.08 23.68
C LEU A 9 7.79 28.59 23.54
N SER A 10 7.29 27.69 24.39
CA SER A 10 7.54 26.24 24.27
C SER A 10 6.52 25.47 23.42
N ARG A 11 5.52 26.13 22.83
CA ARG A 11 4.66 25.49 21.82
C ARG A 11 5.29 25.58 20.43
N ARG A 12 6.50 25.03 20.28
CA ARG A 12 6.90 24.52 18.96
C ARG A 12 5.97 23.35 18.67
N PRO A 13 5.36 23.22 17.47
CA PRO A 13 4.75 21.96 17.09
C PRO A 13 5.87 20.93 17.18
N THR A 14 5.78 20.08 18.20
CA THR A 14 6.67 18.94 18.36
C THR A 14 6.68 18.22 17.05
N ILE A 15 7.88 18.16 16.47
CA ILE A 15 8.21 17.36 15.30
C ILE A 15 7.55 16.01 15.52
N ILE A 16 6.53 15.72 14.72
CA ILE A 16 5.79 14.46 14.74
C ILE A 16 6.84 13.36 14.60
N SER A 17 7.01 12.55 15.63
CA SER A 17 7.93 11.41 15.58
C SER A 17 7.58 10.53 14.38
N PRO A 18 8.55 9.87 13.70
CA PRO A 18 8.31 9.10 12.48
C PRO A 18 7.34 7.92 12.66
N THR A 19 6.96 7.62 13.89
CA THR A 19 5.91 6.67 14.26
C THR A 19 4.73 7.46 14.83
N GLY A 20 3.82 7.93 13.98
CA GLY A 20 2.49 8.34 14.46
C GLY A 20 1.85 7.12 15.12
N HIS A 21 1.76 7.10 16.45
CA HIS A 21 1.06 6.03 17.14
C HIS A 21 -0.37 6.02 16.61
N ILE A 22 -0.87 4.91 16.07
CA ILE A 22 -2.25 4.81 15.54
C ILE A 22 -3.30 5.32 16.57
N GLN A 23 -2.96 5.25 17.86
CA GLN A 23 -3.75 5.79 18.97
C GLN A 23 -3.91 7.33 18.96
N SER A 24 -3.05 8.07 18.26
CA SER A 24 -3.13 9.53 18.13
C SER A 24 -3.88 9.98 16.87
N TYR A 25 -4.41 9.05 16.07
CA TYR A 25 -5.28 9.41 14.95
C TYR A 25 -6.65 9.84 15.46
N ASP A 26 -7.20 10.90 14.86
CA ASP A 26 -8.60 11.25 15.03
C ASP A 26 -9.50 10.09 14.57
N VAL A 27 -10.73 10.05 15.11
CA VAL A 27 -11.69 8.95 14.87
C VAL A 27 -11.89 8.66 13.38
N LEU A 28 -11.95 9.71 12.55
CA LEU A 28 -12.12 9.57 11.11
C LEU A 28 -10.92 8.86 10.45
N HIS A 29 -9.69 9.29 10.77
CA HIS A 29 -8.46 8.70 10.23
C HIS A 29 -8.28 7.25 10.70
N PHE A 30 -8.56 6.97 11.97
CA PHE A 30 -8.53 5.62 12.51
C PHE A 30 -9.53 4.70 11.80
N SER A 31 -10.77 5.18 11.60
CA SER A 31 -11.82 4.38 10.94
C SER A 31 -11.50 4.13 9.48
N ALA A 32 -10.98 5.13 8.76
CA ALA A 32 -10.51 4.96 7.38
C ALA A 32 -9.36 3.95 7.28
N LEU A 33 -8.37 4.03 8.19
CA LEU A 33 -7.26 3.08 8.25
C LEU A 33 -7.75 1.64 8.42
N VAL A 34 -8.67 1.41 9.36
CA VAL A 34 -9.26 0.08 9.61
C VAL A 34 -10.08 -0.37 8.41
N ALA A 35 -10.91 0.49 7.82
CA ALA A 35 -11.73 0.16 6.65
C ALA A 35 -10.86 -0.24 5.45
N THR A 36 -9.82 0.54 5.13
CA THR A 36 -8.86 0.20 4.07
C THR A 36 -8.12 -1.10 4.36
N GLY A 37 -7.67 -1.30 5.61
CA GLY A 37 -7.05 -2.55 6.03
C GLY A 37 -7.97 -3.77 5.88
N CYS A 38 -9.26 -3.63 6.23
CA CYS A 38 -10.26 -4.68 6.06
C CYS A 38 -10.52 -5.00 4.60
N LEU A 39 -10.66 -3.97 3.75
CA LEU A 39 -10.88 -4.15 2.31
C LEU A 39 -9.68 -4.85 1.64
N LEU A 40 -8.46 -4.41 1.95
CA LEU A 40 -7.25 -5.04 1.43
C LEU A 40 -7.07 -6.46 1.97
N SER A 41 -7.40 -6.72 3.24
CA SER A 41 -7.36 -8.07 3.79
C SER A 41 -8.45 -8.99 3.19
N PHE A 42 -9.62 -8.45 2.89
CA PHE A 42 -10.66 -9.15 2.11
C PHE A 42 -10.15 -9.54 0.72
N ILE A 43 -9.55 -8.61 -0.01
CA ILE A 43 -8.94 -8.89 -1.32
C ILE A 43 -7.85 -9.96 -1.20
N ALA A 44 -7.02 -9.87 -0.16
CA ALA A 44 -5.97 -10.84 0.11
C ALA A 44 -6.53 -12.26 0.36
N GLY A 45 -7.56 -12.39 1.20
CA GLY A 45 -8.23 -13.67 1.47
C GLY A 45 -8.92 -14.24 0.23
N TYR A 46 -9.56 -13.37 -0.56
CA TYR A 46 -10.21 -13.71 -1.82
C TYR A 46 -9.21 -14.29 -2.83
N VAL A 47 -8.14 -13.54 -3.14
CA VAL A 47 -7.11 -13.97 -4.09
C VAL A 47 -6.42 -15.24 -3.58
N ASN A 48 -6.06 -15.30 -2.30
CA ASN A 48 -5.38 -16.47 -1.73
C ASN A 48 -6.22 -17.75 -1.84
N THR A 49 -7.54 -17.64 -1.66
CA THR A 49 -8.46 -18.79 -1.80
C THR A 49 -8.57 -19.25 -3.26
N ILE A 50 -8.69 -18.32 -4.20
CA ILE A 50 -8.69 -18.62 -5.64
C ILE A 50 -7.38 -19.30 -6.07
N CYS A 51 -6.23 -18.86 -5.53
CA CYS A 51 -4.94 -19.47 -5.82
C CYS A 51 -4.85 -20.92 -5.35
N ILE A 52 -5.39 -21.21 -4.17
CA ILE A 52 -5.38 -22.56 -3.59
C ILE A 52 -6.28 -23.50 -4.40
N ILE A 53 -7.48 -23.05 -4.80
CA ILE A 53 -8.45 -23.91 -5.47
C ILE A 53 -8.10 -24.10 -6.95
N GLY A 54 -7.68 -23.02 -7.61
CA GLY A 54 -7.43 -23.03 -9.06
C GLY A 54 -5.96 -23.17 -9.43
N PHE A 55 -5.18 -22.14 -9.11
CA PHE A 55 -3.93 -21.87 -9.83
C PHE A 55 -2.75 -22.77 -9.42
N PHE A 56 -2.51 -22.94 -8.11
CA PHE A 56 -1.22 -23.48 -7.63
C PHE A 56 -1.35 -24.58 -6.58
N GLN A 57 -2.58 -24.92 -6.16
CA GLN A 57 -2.84 -25.83 -5.04
C GLN A 57 -2.03 -25.50 -3.77
N THR A 58 -1.56 -24.26 -3.68
CA THR A 58 -0.68 -23.76 -2.62
C THR A 58 -1.05 -22.31 -2.33
N PRO A 59 -1.05 -21.90 -1.06
CA PRO A 59 -1.28 -20.50 -0.72
C PRO A 59 -0.09 -19.65 -1.18
N VAL A 60 -0.35 -18.65 -2.02
CA VAL A 60 0.68 -17.72 -2.54
C VAL A 60 1.07 -16.66 -1.49
N SER A 61 0.43 -16.68 -0.32
CA SER A 61 0.69 -15.75 0.79
C SER A 61 1.18 -16.41 2.09
N ALA A 62 1.25 -17.76 2.13
CA ALA A 62 1.68 -18.51 3.31
C ALA A 62 3.14 -18.99 3.19
N PHE A 63 4.08 -18.08 3.38
CA PHE A 63 5.50 -18.35 3.13
C PHE A 63 6.15 -19.34 4.12
N THR A 64 5.61 -19.53 5.33
CA THR A 64 6.05 -20.61 6.23
C THR A 64 5.86 -21.98 5.57
N GLY A 65 4.69 -22.18 4.94
CA GLY A 65 4.38 -23.40 4.19
C GLY A 65 5.21 -23.51 2.91
N ALA A 66 5.32 -22.44 2.14
CA ALA A 66 6.12 -22.42 0.91
C ALA A 66 7.60 -22.72 1.17
N THR A 67 8.18 -22.14 2.23
CA THR A 67 9.57 -22.40 2.65
C THR A 67 9.74 -23.86 3.07
N SER A 68 8.80 -24.41 3.83
CA SER A 68 8.85 -25.83 4.21
C SER A 68 8.79 -26.75 2.99
N LYS A 69 7.92 -26.46 2.03
CA LYS A 69 7.84 -27.20 0.76
C LYS A 69 9.12 -27.08 -0.07
N MET A 70 9.73 -25.91 -0.14
CA MET A 70 11.02 -25.70 -0.80
C MET A 70 12.10 -26.63 -0.24
N ILE A 71 12.21 -26.71 1.09
CA ILE A 71 13.20 -27.57 1.77
C ILE A 71 12.89 -29.06 1.59
N ILE A 72 11.61 -29.45 1.62
CA ILE A 72 11.20 -30.83 1.36
C ILE A 72 11.59 -31.25 -0.06
N GLU A 73 11.30 -30.41 -1.07
CA GLU A 73 11.64 -30.71 -2.47
C GLU A 73 13.16 -30.72 -2.70
N LEU A 74 13.90 -29.87 -1.98
CA LEU A 74 15.37 -29.90 -1.98
C LEU A 74 15.90 -31.23 -1.42
N GLY A 75 15.35 -31.71 -0.30
CA GLY A 75 15.72 -32.99 0.30
C GLY A 75 15.40 -34.21 -0.58
N LYS A 76 14.37 -34.10 -1.43
CA LYS A 76 14.03 -35.12 -2.45
C LYS A 76 14.92 -35.06 -3.70
N GLY A 77 15.79 -34.05 -3.82
CA GLY A 77 16.58 -33.80 -5.04
C GLY A 77 15.77 -33.19 -6.20
N ASN A 78 14.56 -32.70 -5.95
CA ASN A 78 13.70 -32.09 -6.97
C ASN A 78 14.00 -30.59 -7.13
N PHE A 79 15.13 -30.29 -7.76
CA PHE A 79 15.62 -28.91 -7.92
C PHE A 79 14.65 -28.00 -8.68
N ASN A 80 13.84 -28.54 -9.60
CA ASN A 80 12.85 -27.77 -10.35
C ASN A 80 11.78 -27.17 -9.42
N MET A 81 11.24 -27.98 -8.50
CA MET A 81 10.24 -27.50 -7.53
C MET A 81 10.87 -26.65 -6.43
N THR A 82 12.11 -26.94 -6.02
CA THR A 82 12.86 -26.06 -5.13
C THR A 82 13.01 -24.67 -5.72
N LEU A 83 13.45 -24.57 -6.99
CA LEU A 83 13.59 -23.31 -7.69
C LEU A 83 12.24 -22.57 -7.80
N HIS A 84 11.16 -23.30 -8.07
CA HIS A 84 9.81 -22.72 -8.12
C HIS A 84 9.41 -22.04 -6.80
N PHE A 85 9.54 -22.73 -5.66
CA PHE A 85 9.23 -22.12 -4.37
C PHE A 85 10.18 -20.98 -4.00
N PHE A 86 11.46 -21.12 -4.35
CA PHE A 86 12.44 -20.04 -4.17
C PHE A 86 12.04 -18.78 -4.96
N LEU A 87 11.69 -18.93 -6.23
CA LEU A 87 11.25 -17.82 -7.08
C LEU A 87 9.95 -17.20 -6.57
N MET A 88 8.99 -17.98 -6.08
CA MET A 88 7.81 -17.43 -5.42
C MET A 88 8.18 -16.56 -4.20
N ILE A 89 9.05 -17.05 -3.31
CA ILE A 89 9.50 -16.29 -2.13
C ILE A 89 10.25 -15.03 -2.56
N PHE A 90 11.15 -15.15 -3.54
CA PHE A 90 11.93 -14.03 -4.07
C PHE A 90 11.04 -12.96 -4.69
N SER A 91 10.03 -13.34 -5.49
CA SER A 91 9.06 -12.41 -6.07
C SER A 91 8.27 -11.65 -5.02
N PHE A 92 7.88 -12.29 -3.91
CA PHE A 92 7.24 -11.59 -2.78
C PHE A 92 8.16 -10.54 -2.17
N VAL A 93 9.42 -10.93 -1.88
CA VAL A 93 10.42 -10.02 -1.33
C VAL A 93 10.66 -8.85 -2.28
N LEU A 94 10.77 -9.12 -3.59
CA LEU A 94 10.91 -8.11 -4.62
C LEU A 94 9.71 -7.16 -4.67
N GLY A 95 8.48 -7.68 -4.57
CA GLY A 95 7.28 -6.86 -4.48
C GLY A 95 7.29 -5.93 -3.26
N SER A 96 7.68 -6.46 -2.09
CA SER A 96 7.84 -5.63 -0.88
C SER A 96 8.95 -4.61 -1.00
N PHE A 97 10.06 -4.96 -1.67
CA PHE A 97 11.15 -4.03 -1.98
C PHE A 97 10.68 -2.90 -2.90
N ILE A 98 9.97 -3.21 -4.00
CA ILE A 98 9.40 -2.20 -4.92
C ILE A 98 8.42 -1.30 -4.17
N SER A 99 7.55 -1.89 -3.33
CA SER A 99 6.61 -1.14 -2.50
C SER A 99 7.32 -0.15 -1.57
N ALA A 100 8.39 -0.60 -0.91
CA ALA A 100 9.21 0.26 -0.06
C ALA A 100 9.96 1.34 -0.87
N ALA A 101 10.42 1.05 -2.08
CA ALA A 101 11.08 2.02 -2.95
C ALA A 101 10.11 3.09 -3.47
N VAL A 102 8.89 2.70 -3.87
CA VAL A 102 7.85 3.61 -4.38
C VAL A 102 7.22 4.44 -3.28
N VAL A 103 6.97 3.84 -2.10
CA VAL A 103 6.39 4.54 -0.97
C VAL A 103 7.46 5.31 -0.19
N GLY A 104 8.71 4.86 -0.05
CA GLY A 104 9.74 5.55 0.72
C GLY A 104 9.60 5.40 2.26
N GLY A 105 10.25 6.30 3.03
CA GLY A 105 10.50 6.15 4.48
C GLY A 105 9.30 5.90 5.43
N SER A 106 9.57 5.43 6.65
CA SER A 106 8.67 4.72 7.57
C SER A 106 7.44 5.45 8.17
N SER A 107 7.03 6.61 7.68
CA SER A 107 5.95 7.41 8.27
C SER A 107 4.78 7.62 7.30
N PHE A 108 3.56 7.36 7.78
CA PHE A 108 2.34 7.68 7.04
C PHE A 108 2.30 9.16 6.67
N ARG A 109 2.37 9.46 5.38
CA ARG A 109 2.06 10.77 4.82
C ARG A 109 0.95 10.58 3.78
N ILE A 110 -0.11 11.37 3.89
CA ILE A 110 -1.26 11.39 2.97
C ILE A 110 -0.83 11.54 1.49
N ASN A 111 0.36 12.10 1.28
CA ASN A 111 0.87 12.51 -0.02
C ASN A 111 1.82 11.52 -0.70
N ARG A 112 1.84 10.28 -0.20
CA ARG A 112 2.72 9.22 -0.67
C ARG A 112 2.07 8.43 -1.80
N SER A 113 2.90 7.85 -2.65
CA SER A 113 2.50 7.14 -3.88
C SER A 113 1.88 5.76 -3.63
N TYR A 114 1.00 5.62 -2.63
CA TYR A 114 0.23 4.41 -2.38
C TYR A 114 -0.63 4.02 -3.59
N GLY A 115 -1.15 5.01 -4.32
CA GLY A 115 -1.90 4.79 -5.55
C GLY A 115 -1.08 4.08 -6.64
N LEU A 116 0.21 4.40 -6.76
CA LEU A 116 1.10 3.71 -7.72
C LEU A 116 1.32 2.25 -7.34
N VAL A 117 1.50 1.96 -6.04
CA VAL A 117 1.67 0.56 -5.60
C VAL A 117 0.41 -0.27 -5.85
N LEU A 118 -0.78 0.28 -5.59
CA LEU A 118 -2.05 -0.36 -5.91
C LEU A 118 -2.20 -0.60 -7.43
N LEU A 119 -1.80 0.36 -8.27
CA LEU A 119 -1.81 0.15 -9.73
C LEU A 119 -0.84 -0.94 -10.17
N LEU A 120 0.36 -1.01 -9.59
CA LEU A 120 1.32 -2.08 -9.87
C LEU A 120 0.80 -3.43 -9.40
N GLU A 121 0.13 -3.49 -8.25
CA GLU A 121 -0.54 -4.70 -7.75
C GLU A 121 -1.63 -5.17 -8.73
N SER A 122 -2.52 -4.26 -9.15
CA SER A 122 -3.56 -4.54 -10.15
C SER A 122 -2.96 -5.03 -11.47
N LEU A 123 -1.87 -4.40 -11.93
CA LEU A 123 -1.16 -4.80 -13.15
C LEU A 123 -0.57 -6.20 -13.00
N ALA A 124 0.10 -6.50 -11.89
CA ALA A 124 0.69 -7.81 -11.62
C ALA A 124 -0.38 -8.91 -11.58
N LEU A 125 -1.51 -8.68 -10.91
CA LEU A 125 -2.65 -9.62 -10.91
C LEU A 125 -3.24 -9.84 -12.31
N THR A 126 -3.36 -8.76 -13.10
CA THR A 126 -3.87 -8.85 -14.48
C THR A 126 -2.91 -9.62 -15.39
N LEU A 127 -1.61 -9.36 -15.29
CA LEU A 127 -0.59 -10.08 -16.03
C LEU A 127 -0.56 -11.56 -15.63
N SER A 128 -0.70 -11.87 -14.33
CA SER A 128 -0.80 -13.26 -13.86
C SER A 128 -1.91 -14.02 -14.56
N TYR A 129 -3.09 -13.42 -14.69
CA TYR A 129 -4.21 -14.01 -15.44
C TYR A 129 -3.90 -14.21 -16.93
N LEU A 130 -3.29 -13.21 -17.57
CA LEU A 130 -2.98 -13.27 -19.01
C LEU A 130 -1.97 -14.38 -19.33
N PHE A 131 -0.94 -14.55 -18.51
CA PHE A 131 0.05 -15.62 -18.68
C PHE A 131 -0.56 -17.00 -18.49
N GLU A 132 -1.48 -17.16 -17.54
CA GLU A 132 -2.20 -18.43 -17.36
C GLU A 132 -3.15 -18.73 -18.53
N LYS A 133 -3.95 -17.76 -18.98
CA LYS A 133 -4.87 -17.94 -20.11
C LYS A 133 -4.12 -18.32 -21.39
N THR A 134 -2.96 -17.72 -21.62
CA THR A 134 -2.12 -18.01 -22.79
C THR A 134 -1.58 -19.44 -22.72
N THR A 135 -1.27 -19.93 -21.51
CA THR A 135 -0.80 -21.31 -21.27
C THR A 135 -1.86 -22.37 -21.55
N LEU A 136 -3.14 -22.10 -21.25
CA LEU A 136 -4.23 -23.04 -21.53
C LEU A 136 -4.45 -23.28 -23.03
N ASN A 137 -4.11 -22.31 -23.88
CA ASN A 137 -4.23 -22.43 -25.34
C ASN A 137 -3.02 -23.11 -26.00
N PHE A 138 -1.83 -22.99 -25.41
CA PHE A 138 -0.60 -23.60 -25.90
C PHE A 138 -0.17 -24.69 -24.92
N ARG A 139 -0.71 -25.89 -25.15
CA ARG A 139 -0.75 -27.09 -24.28
C ARG A 139 0.59 -27.68 -23.81
N GLU A 140 1.72 -26.98 -23.90
CA GLU A 140 3.06 -27.61 -23.92
C GLU A 140 4.14 -26.97 -23.03
N SER A 141 3.95 -25.81 -22.36
CA SER A 141 5.04 -25.22 -21.56
C SER A 141 4.75 -25.13 -20.05
N SER A 142 5.46 -25.94 -19.25
CA SER A 142 5.43 -25.93 -17.78
C SER A 142 5.92 -24.60 -17.18
N ILE A 143 6.62 -23.78 -17.97
CA ILE A 143 7.30 -22.54 -17.56
C ILE A 143 6.31 -21.38 -17.43
N SER A 144 5.31 -21.29 -18.30
CA SER A 144 4.37 -20.16 -18.33
C SER A 144 3.33 -20.18 -17.21
N LEU A 145 2.97 -21.36 -16.69
CA LEU A 145 2.09 -21.50 -15.52
C LEU A 145 2.76 -20.96 -14.25
N GLN A 146 4.07 -21.14 -14.11
CA GLN A 146 4.81 -20.70 -12.93
C GLN A 146 4.96 -19.18 -12.86
N LEU A 147 5.00 -18.50 -14.01
CA LEU A 147 5.13 -17.04 -14.06
C LEU A 147 3.92 -16.31 -13.45
N GLY A 148 2.72 -16.86 -13.61
CA GLY A 148 1.52 -16.35 -12.92
C GLY A 148 1.68 -16.37 -11.40
N ALA A 149 2.24 -17.45 -10.86
CA ALA A 149 2.49 -17.61 -9.41
C ALA A 149 3.46 -16.54 -8.90
N TYR A 150 4.52 -16.29 -9.66
CA TYR A 150 5.53 -15.29 -9.34
C TYR A 150 4.94 -13.88 -9.36
N LEU A 151 4.10 -13.55 -10.34
CA LEU A 151 3.42 -12.26 -10.44
C LEU A 151 2.40 -12.05 -9.31
N MET A 152 1.62 -13.07 -8.95
CA MET A 152 0.74 -13.00 -7.78
C MET A 152 1.52 -12.84 -6.47
N SER A 153 2.62 -13.56 -6.33
CA SER A 153 3.49 -13.44 -5.16
C SER A 153 4.08 -12.02 -5.06
N LEU A 154 4.49 -11.44 -6.19
CA LEU A 154 4.90 -10.05 -6.29
C LEU A 154 3.77 -9.07 -5.93
N ALA A 155 2.54 -9.32 -6.36
CA ALA A 155 1.36 -8.53 -6.00
C ALA A 155 1.10 -8.54 -4.48
N PHE A 156 1.14 -9.71 -3.83
CA PHE A 156 1.04 -9.80 -2.38
C PHE A 156 2.22 -9.15 -1.65
N GLY A 157 3.42 -9.19 -2.24
CA GLY A 157 4.60 -8.46 -1.75
C GLY A 157 4.38 -6.95 -1.76
N LEU A 158 3.85 -6.43 -2.87
CA LEU A 158 3.51 -5.01 -3.05
C LEU A 158 2.49 -4.56 -2.00
N GLN A 159 1.40 -5.30 -1.88
CA GLN A 159 0.29 -5.02 -0.97
C GLN A 159 0.73 -5.04 0.49
N ASN A 160 1.47 -6.08 0.93
CA ASN A 160 1.94 -6.19 2.31
C ASN A 160 2.99 -5.15 2.66
N GLY A 161 3.92 -4.84 1.73
CA GLY A 161 4.91 -3.77 1.92
C GLY A 161 4.23 -2.41 2.10
N MET A 162 3.19 -2.14 1.30
CA MET A 162 2.44 -0.91 1.35
C MET A 162 1.67 -0.80 2.67
N CYS A 163 0.98 -1.87 3.05
CA CYS A 163 0.22 -1.97 4.30
C CYS A 163 1.09 -1.77 5.54
N THR A 164 2.25 -2.41 5.54
CA THR A 164 3.22 -2.28 6.63
C THR A 164 3.71 -0.83 6.74
N THR A 165 4.02 -0.17 5.61
CA THR A 165 4.54 1.20 5.61
C THR A 165 3.48 2.22 6.04
N PHE A 166 2.24 2.13 5.53
CA PHE A 166 1.20 3.11 5.85
C PHE A 166 0.67 2.96 7.28
N SER A 167 0.69 1.75 7.84
CA SER A 167 0.16 1.48 9.19
C SER A 167 1.23 1.52 10.29
N GLY A 168 2.49 1.84 9.97
CA GLY A 168 3.58 1.75 10.95
C GLY A 168 3.79 0.33 11.49
N ALA A 169 3.70 -0.67 10.59
CA ALA A 169 3.83 -2.10 10.84
C ALA A 169 2.74 -2.76 11.69
N VAL A 170 1.60 -2.10 11.89
CA VAL A 170 0.46 -2.67 12.64
C VAL A 170 -0.46 -3.52 11.77
N ILE A 171 -0.67 -3.15 10.51
CA ILE A 171 -1.56 -3.85 9.58
C ILE A 171 -0.72 -4.66 8.59
N ARG A 172 -0.99 -5.97 8.54
CA ARG A 172 -0.47 -6.91 7.55
C ARG A 172 -1.62 -7.77 7.04
N THR A 173 -1.89 -7.74 5.74
CA THR A 173 -3.16 -8.25 5.17
C THR A 173 -3.17 -9.76 5.01
N THR A 174 -2.02 -10.38 4.74
CA THR A 174 -1.89 -11.84 4.60
C THR A 174 -1.17 -12.53 5.76
N HIS A 175 -0.68 -11.78 6.74
CA HIS A 175 0.10 -12.31 7.86
C HIS A 175 -0.80 -12.88 8.97
N VAL A 176 -1.68 -13.81 8.59
CA VAL A 176 -2.74 -14.37 9.45
C VAL A 176 -2.16 -15.00 10.73
N THR A 177 -1.06 -15.76 10.63
CA THR A 177 -0.41 -16.38 11.80
C THR A 177 -0.02 -15.36 12.85
N GLY A 178 0.59 -14.24 12.45
CA GLY A 178 0.93 -13.18 13.41
C GLY A 178 -0.30 -12.45 13.93
N THR A 179 -1.30 -12.18 13.10
CA THR A 179 -2.55 -11.56 13.54
C THR A 179 -3.24 -12.39 14.62
N LEU A 180 -3.34 -13.71 14.42
CA LEU A 180 -3.91 -14.63 15.41
C LEU A 180 -3.07 -14.70 16.70
N THR A 181 -1.75 -14.72 16.57
CA THR A 181 -0.82 -14.69 17.72
C THR A 181 -1.00 -13.41 18.53
N ASP A 182 -1.07 -12.26 17.87
CA ASP A 182 -1.27 -10.96 18.52
C ASP A 182 -2.63 -10.88 19.21
N ILE A 183 -3.70 -11.37 18.58
CA ILE A 183 -5.03 -11.46 19.22
C ILE A 183 -4.96 -12.31 20.49
N GLY A 184 -4.37 -13.51 20.41
CA GLY A 184 -4.22 -14.41 21.55
C GLY A 184 -3.41 -13.79 22.69
N LEU A 185 -2.28 -13.14 22.37
CA LEU A 185 -1.44 -12.44 23.33
C LEU A 185 -2.20 -11.29 24.01
N ILE A 186 -2.90 -10.45 23.24
CA ILE A 186 -3.62 -9.29 23.80
C ILE A 186 -4.75 -9.75 24.71
N VAL A 187 -5.53 -10.75 24.31
CA VAL A 187 -6.64 -11.29 25.12
C VAL A 187 -6.08 -11.94 26.40
N GLY A 188 -5.08 -12.80 26.29
CA GLY A 188 -4.45 -13.43 27.44
C GLY A 188 -3.86 -12.41 28.41
N GLN A 189 -3.14 -11.42 27.90
CA GLN A 189 -2.56 -10.35 28.72
C GLN A 189 -3.65 -9.51 29.41
N ALA A 190 -4.74 -9.16 28.71
CA ALA A 190 -5.83 -8.37 29.27
C ALA A 190 -6.57 -9.07 30.43
N ILE A 191 -6.66 -10.40 30.37
CA ILE A 191 -7.28 -11.24 31.41
C ILE A 191 -6.36 -11.34 32.63
N PHE A 192 -5.11 -11.75 32.44
CA PHE A 192 -4.21 -12.08 33.55
C PHE A 192 -3.39 -10.89 34.09
N TYR A 193 -3.20 -9.83 33.31
CA TYR A 193 -2.35 -8.69 33.66
C TYR A 193 -3.07 -7.35 33.43
N PRO A 194 -3.82 -6.82 34.42
CA PRO A 194 -4.65 -5.62 34.27
C PRO A 194 -3.93 -4.39 33.70
N ARG A 195 -2.63 -4.22 33.97
CA ARG A 195 -1.79 -3.12 33.45
C ARG A 195 -1.61 -3.14 31.92
N THR A 196 -1.87 -4.28 31.27
CA THR A 196 -1.72 -4.47 29.81
C THR A 196 -3.00 -4.17 29.02
N ARG A 197 -4.13 -3.91 29.71
CA ARG A 197 -5.43 -3.57 29.07
C ARG A 197 -5.35 -2.36 28.14
N LYS A 198 -4.32 -1.51 28.29
CA LYS A 198 -3.96 -0.43 27.36
C LYS A 198 -3.71 -0.89 25.91
N HIS A 199 -3.53 -2.19 25.64
CA HIS A 199 -3.32 -2.72 24.30
C HIS A 199 -4.60 -3.29 23.63
N ILE A 200 -5.72 -3.35 24.35
CA ILE A 200 -7.00 -3.90 23.84
C ILE A 200 -7.49 -3.17 22.58
N TRP A 201 -7.19 -1.88 22.43
CA TRP A 201 -7.56 -1.13 21.23
C TRP A 201 -7.05 -1.78 19.93
N LYS A 202 -5.92 -2.50 19.96
CA LYS A 202 -5.39 -3.22 18.80
C LYS A 202 -6.36 -4.27 18.29
N LEU A 203 -7.19 -4.87 19.14
CA LEU A 203 -8.23 -5.82 18.73
C LEU A 203 -9.28 -5.16 17.83
N LYS A 204 -9.54 -3.85 17.98
CA LYS A 204 -10.43 -3.09 17.08
C LYS A 204 -9.87 -2.96 15.65
N VAL A 205 -8.59 -3.29 15.46
CA VAL A 205 -7.92 -3.31 14.15
C VAL A 205 -7.75 -4.76 13.68
N LEU A 206 -7.21 -5.64 14.53
CA LEU A 206 -6.85 -7.00 14.18
C LEU A 206 -8.07 -7.90 13.91
N LEU A 207 -9.14 -7.79 14.70
CA LEU A 207 -10.34 -8.62 14.50
C LEU A 207 -11.04 -8.28 13.17
N PRO A 208 -11.32 -7.01 12.82
CA PRO A 208 -11.90 -6.68 11.53
C PRO A 208 -11.04 -7.11 10.34
N ILE A 209 -9.71 -6.98 10.43
CA ILE A 209 -8.79 -7.44 9.37
C ILE A 209 -8.90 -8.95 9.18
N TYR A 210 -8.82 -9.73 10.27
CA TYR A 210 -8.94 -11.19 10.19
C TYR A 210 -10.31 -11.62 9.64
N SER A 211 -11.40 -11.02 10.13
CA SER A 211 -12.74 -11.26 9.61
C SER A 211 -12.84 -10.91 8.12
N GLY A 212 -12.23 -9.80 7.70
CA GLY A 212 -12.12 -9.39 6.30
C GLY A 212 -11.46 -10.47 5.46
N PHE A 213 -10.31 -10.99 5.88
CA PHE A 213 -9.62 -12.10 5.22
C PHE A 213 -10.52 -13.34 5.06
N CYS A 214 -11.20 -13.76 6.14
CA CYS A 214 -12.09 -14.93 6.10
C CYS A 214 -13.27 -14.72 5.15
N LEU A 215 -13.94 -13.56 5.22
CA LEU A 215 -15.05 -13.20 4.32
C LEU A 215 -14.60 -13.10 2.87
N GLY A 216 -13.39 -12.57 2.65
CA GLY A 216 -12.73 -12.52 1.36
C GLY A 216 -12.56 -13.92 0.78
N GLY A 217 -12.00 -14.84 1.58
CA GLY A 217 -11.83 -16.22 1.15
C GLY A 217 -13.13 -16.94 0.86
N LEU A 218 -14.15 -16.76 1.70
CA LEU A 218 -15.49 -17.32 1.47
C LEU A 218 -16.09 -16.81 0.15
N THR A 219 -16.02 -15.50 -0.08
CA THR A 219 -16.48 -14.89 -1.33
C THR A 219 -15.66 -15.39 -2.52
N GLY A 220 -14.35 -15.53 -2.35
CA GLY A 220 -13.42 -16.06 -3.35
C GLY A 220 -13.78 -17.46 -3.79
N TYR A 221 -14.09 -18.34 -2.84
CA TYR A 221 -14.58 -19.69 -3.12
C TYR A 221 -15.83 -19.67 -4.00
N PHE A 222 -16.89 -18.96 -3.59
CA PHE A 222 -18.15 -18.97 -4.34
C PHE A 222 -18.02 -18.32 -5.72
N VAL A 223 -17.28 -17.21 -5.83
CA VAL A 223 -17.07 -16.55 -7.13
C VAL A 223 -16.19 -17.41 -8.05
N TYR A 224 -15.21 -18.14 -7.51
CA TYR A 224 -14.44 -19.10 -8.29
C TYR A 224 -15.33 -20.22 -8.85
N GLN A 225 -16.30 -20.74 -8.09
CA GLN A 225 -17.22 -21.75 -8.61
C GLN A 225 -18.07 -21.24 -9.78
N LEU A 226 -18.38 -19.95 -9.82
CA LEU A 226 -19.21 -19.33 -10.87
C LEU A 226 -18.39 -18.87 -12.09
N LEU A 227 -17.22 -18.28 -11.86
CA LEU A 227 -16.43 -17.58 -12.89
C LEU A 227 -15.11 -18.28 -13.21
N LEU A 228 -14.75 -19.33 -12.47
CA LEU A 228 -13.46 -20.02 -12.53
C LEU A 228 -12.31 -19.00 -12.46
N ILE A 229 -11.36 -19.12 -13.38
CA ILE A 229 -10.17 -18.27 -13.48
C ILE A 229 -10.54 -16.79 -13.64
N LYS A 230 -11.70 -16.46 -14.25
CA LYS A 230 -12.13 -15.06 -14.42
C LYS A 230 -12.46 -14.36 -13.09
N ALA A 231 -12.59 -15.10 -12.00
CA ALA A 231 -12.79 -14.53 -10.66
C ALA A 231 -11.70 -13.52 -10.27
N ILE A 232 -10.48 -13.65 -10.80
CA ILE A 232 -9.38 -12.72 -10.54
C ILE A 232 -9.62 -11.29 -11.04
N PHE A 233 -10.52 -11.07 -11.99
CA PHE A 233 -10.83 -9.71 -12.46
C PHE A 233 -11.48 -8.83 -11.38
N LEU A 234 -12.20 -9.44 -10.44
CA LEU A 234 -12.82 -8.71 -9.34
C LEU A 234 -11.76 -8.00 -8.46
N PRO A 235 -10.75 -8.67 -7.90
CA PRO A 235 -9.69 -7.99 -7.15
C PRO A 235 -8.87 -7.05 -8.03
N CYS A 236 -8.55 -7.40 -9.30
CA CYS A 236 -7.86 -6.46 -10.20
C CYS A 236 -8.59 -5.13 -10.34
N THR A 237 -9.90 -5.17 -10.63
CA THR A 237 -10.70 -3.96 -10.83
C THR A 237 -10.83 -3.14 -9.55
N ILE A 238 -11.09 -3.79 -8.41
CA ILE A 238 -11.20 -3.09 -7.11
C ILE A 238 -9.87 -2.41 -6.75
N VAL A 239 -8.75 -3.13 -6.81
CA VAL A 239 -7.42 -2.58 -6.49
C VAL A 239 -7.05 -1.47 -7.47
N GLY A 240 -7.33 -1.65 -8.76
CA GLY A 240 -7.08 -0.63 -9.79
C GLY A 240 -7.88 0.66 -9.55
N ILE A 241 -9.18 0.54 -9.24
CA ILE A 241 -10.03 1.70 -8.90
C ILE A 241 -9.52 2.40 -7.65
N LEU A 242 -9.14 1.66 -6.60
CA LEU A 242 -8.55 2.22 -5.38
C LEU A 242 -7.24 2.96 -5.68
N GLY A 243 -6.39 2.39 -6.54
CA GLY A 243 -5.14 3.02 -6.97
C GLY A 243 -5.39 4.36 -7.68
N ILE A 244 -6.30 4.38 -8.64
CA ILE A 244 -6.71 5.60 -9.36
C ILE A 244 -7.29 6.62 -8.39
N ALA A 245 -8.25 6.23 -7.56
CA ALA A 245 -8.91 7.10 -6.60
C ALA A 245 -7.88 7.75 -5.64
N GLN A 246 -6.90 6.98 -5.17
CA GLN A 246 -5.85 7.49 -4.30
C GLN A 246 -4.92 8.47 -5.01
N LEU A 247 -4.57 8.24 -6.27
CA LEU A 247 -3.78 9.22 -7.05
C LEU A 247 -4.53 10.54 -7.21
N PHE A 248 -5.82 10.49 -7.54
CA PHE A 248 -6.66 11.69 -7.63
C PHE A 248 -6.77 12.41 -6.28
N TYR A 249 -7.00 11.66 -5.20
CA TYR A 249 -7.10 12.21 -3.86
C TYR A 249 -5.81 12.93 -3.42
N SER A 250 -4.64 12.30 -3.60
CA SER A 250 -3.34 12.92 -3.33
C SER A 250 -3.13 14.18 -4.17
N LYS A 251 -3.48 14.16 -5.46
CA LYS A 251 -3.35 15.32 -6.35
C LYS A 251 -4.25 16.49 -5.92
N ILE A 252 -5.50 16.23 -5.54
CA ILE A 252 -6.44 17.26 -5.07
C ILE A 252 -5.92 17.93 -3.79
N ILE A 253 -5.47 17.13 -2.82
CA ILE A 253 -4.93 17.64 -1.55
C ILE A 253 -3.68 18.48 -1.77
N LEU A 254 -2.82 18.09 -2.70
CA LEU A 254 -1.67 18.87 -3.07
C LEU A 254 -2.01 20.24 -3.61
N VAL A 255 -2.94 20.29 -4.56
CA VAL A 255 -3.41 21.55 -5.15
C VAL A 255 -4.09 22.42 -4.09
N TYR A 256 -4.87 21.82 -3.20
CA TYR A 256 -5.52 22.53 -2.10
C TYR A 256 -4.50 23.13 -1.11
N ASN A 257 -3.53 22.33 -0.68
CA ASN A 257 -2.49 22.79 0.25
C ASN A 257 -1.60 23.86 -0.39
N ALA A 258 -1.27 23.74 -1.67
CA ALA A 258 -0.60 24.81 -2.42
C ALA A 258 -1.44 26.10 -2.38
N LYS A 259 -2.73 26.07 -2.75
CA LYS A 259 -3.63 27.24 -2.67
C LYS A 259 -3.71 27.89 -1.28
N HIS A 260 -3.57 27.10 -0.21
CA HIS A 260 -3.56 27.63 1.15
C HIS A 260 -2.23 28.36 1.48
N ILE A 261 -1.10 27.88 0.96
CA ILE A 261 0.22 28.49 1.18
C ILE A 261 0.35 29.85 0.48
N THR A 262 -0.32 30.07 -0.65
CA THR A 262 -0.35 31.37 -1.35
C THR A 262 -1.32 32.39 -0.82
N ASN A 263 -1.99 32.10 0.30
CA ASN A 263 -2.87 33.07 0.92
C ASN A 263 -4.00 33.51 -0.05
N LYS A 264 -4.69 32.52 -0.66
CA LYS A 264 -5.85 32.70 -1.57
C LYS A 264 -5.61 33.48 -2.87
N LYS A 265 -4.40 33.98 -3.17
CA LYS A 265 -4.11 34.45 -4.54
C LYS A 265 -4.18 33.25 -5.47
N ASP A 266 -5.10 33.29 -6.43
CA ASP A 266 -5.19 32.31 -7.51
C ASP A 266 -3.82 32.27 -8.18
N TRP A 267 -3.07 31.16 -8.04
CA TRP A 267 -1.73 31.02 -8.62
C TRP A 267 -1.74 31.28 -10.13
N THR A 268 -2.88 31.02 -10.77
CA THR A 268 -3.19 31.32 -12.17
C THR A 268 -3.23 32.82 -12.48
N LYS A 269 -3.32 33.70 -11.49
CA LYS A 269 -3.37 35.16 -11.61
C LYS A 269 -2.15 35.88 -11.00
N MET A 270 -1.18 35.14 -10.47
CA MET A 270 0.06 35.72 -9.96
C MET A 270 0.95 36.22 -11.10
N THR A 271 1.61 37.35 -10.90
CA THR A 271 2.65 37.88 -11.79
C THR A 271 3.91 37.00 -11.70
N ILE A 272 4.73 36.99 -12.75
CA ILE A 272 5.99 36.18 -12.81
C ILE A 272 6.88 36.42 -11.59
N ASN A 273 7.02 37.68 -11.16
CA ASN A 273 7.81 38.04 -9.96
C ASN A 273 7.21 37.52 -8.64
N GLU A 274 5.88 37.35 -8.57
CA GLU A 274 5.22 36.77 -7.41
C GLU A 274 5.36 35.24 -7.39
N LEU A 275 5.32 34.61 -8.58
CA LEU A 275 5.54 33.18 -8.79
C LEU A 275 6.99 32.78 -8.50
N SER A 276 7.98 33.53 -8.98
CA SER A 276 9.39 33.27 -8.70
C SER A 276 9.73 33.44 -7.21
N ALA A 277 9.08 34.37 -6.51
CA ALA A 277 9.24 34.55 -5.06
C ALA A 277 8.54 33.48 -4.21
N THR A 278 7.44 32.88 -4.69
CA THR A 278 6.76 31.78 -4.01
C THR A 278 7.31 30.41 -4.36
N LYS A 279 7.94 30.24 -5.53
CA LYS A 279 8.58 29.00 -6.01
C LYS A 279 9.47 28.32 -4.94
N PRO A 280 10.45 28.98 -4.30
CA PRO A 280 11.27 28.34 -3.26
C PRO A 280 10.48 27.97 -1.98
N LYS A 281 9.36 28.64 -1.68
CA LYS A 281 8.48 28.26 -0.56
C LYS A 281 7.62 27.05 -0.89
N ILE A 282 7.15 26.94 -2.13
CA ILE A 282 6.48 25.74 -2.63
C ILE A 282 7.48 24.60 -2.66
N GLU A 283 8.65 24.78 -3.27
CA GLU A 283 9.71 23.77 -3.35
C GLU A 283 10.13 23.30 -1.96
N SER A 284 10.35 24.21 -1.00
CA SER A 284 10.64 23.83 0.39
C SER A 284 9.47 23.09 1.06
N TYR A 285 8.22 23.48 0.80
CA TYR A 285 7.05 22.76 1.33
C TYR A 285 6.87 21.39 0.66
N MET A 286 7.11 21.29 -0.65
CA MET A 286 7.00 20.06 -1.44
C MET A 286 8.13 19.10 -1.07
N ASN A 287 9.40 19.52 -1.07
CA ASN A 287 10.51 18.68 -0.58
C ASN A 287 10.31 18.21 0.87
N LYS A 288 9.59 18.98 1.69
CA LYS A 288 9.31 18.61 3.08
C LYS A 288 8.10 17.70 3.25
N ASN A 289 7.10 17.77 2.35
CA ASN A 289 5.78 17.12 2.51
C ASN A 289 5.31 16.26 1.32
N CYS A 290 6.08 16.15 0.24
CA CYS A 290 5.66 15.56 -1.03
C CYS A 290 6.84 14.91 -1.76
N ASP A 291 6.87 13.58 -1.83
CA ASP A 291 7.83 12.82 -2.65
C ASP A 291 7.30 12.63 -4.10
N ILE A 292 6.51 13.59 -4.61
CA ILE A 292 5.98 13.55 -5.99
C ILE A 292 6.84 14.47 -6.85
N ASP A 293 7.19 13.97 -8.04
CA ASP A 293 7.87 14.69 -9.12
C ASP A 293 7.51 16.19 -9.13
N GLU A 294 8.47 17.00 -8.69
CA GLU A 294 8.45 18.47 -8.79
C GLU A 294 8.05 18.91 -10.22
N HIS A 295 8.34 18.07 -11.21
CA HIS A 295 8.10 18.27 -12.62
C HIS A 295 6.67 18.61 -13.04
N ILE A 296 5.60 18.11 -12.41
CA ILE A 296 4.23 18.35 -12.94
C ILE A 296 3.78 19.79 -12.65
N ILE A 297 4.03 20.28 -11.43
CA ILE A 297 3.67 21.66 -11.07
C ILE A 297 4.72 22.63 -11.62
N LEU A 298 6.00 22.24 -11.66
CA LEU A 298 7.04 23.04 -12.29
C LEU A 298 6.90 23.11 -13.80
N GLN A 299 6.37 22.09 -14.50
CA GLN A 299 6.01 22.19 -15.91
C GLN A 299 4.87 23.18 -16.11
N ASP A 300 3.80 23.12 -15.31
CA ASP A 300 2.71 24.09 -15.42
C ASP A 300 3.18 25.55 -15.14
N ILE A 301 4.16 25.73 -14.25
CA ILE A 301 4.81 27.02 -13.99
C ILE A 301 5.76 27.42 -15.15
N SER A 302 6.61 26.50 -15.61
CA SER A 302 7.62 26.72 -16.66
C SER A 302 7.00 26.97 -18.04
N ILE A 303 5.97 26.21 -18.41
CA ILE A 303 5.20 26.39 -19.66
C ILE A 303 4.55 27.79 -19.68
N ARG A 304 4.23 28.34 -18.50
CA ARG A 304 3.71 29.71 -18.37
C ARG A 304 4.79 30.78 -18.48
N ASP A 305 5.94 30.60 -17.82
CA ASP A 305 7.09 31.50 -17.99
C ASP A 305 7.51 31.60 -19.47
N GLU A 306 7.48 30.47 -20.19
CA GLU A 306 7.83 30.40 -21.60
C GLU A 306 6.80 31.10 -22.52
N LYS A 307 5.49 30.93 -22.25
CA LYS A 307 4.41 31.62 -22.99
C LYS A 307 4.38 33.13 -22.77
N VAL A 308 4.72 33.61 -21.58
CA VAL A 308 4.73 35.07 -21.32
C VAL A 308 5.97 35.73 -21.93
N ASN A 309 7.13 35.07 -21.89
CA ASN A 309 8.33 35.58 -22.57
C ASN A 309 8.15 35.67 -24.09
N THR A 310 7.40 34.74 -24.71
CA THR A 310 7.10 34.82 -26.15
C THR A 310 6.06 35.90 -26.50
N THR A 311 5.20 36.32 -25.56
CA THR A 311 4.22 37.40 -25.79
C THR A 311 4.80 38.80 -25.55
N THR A 312 5.97 38.90 -24.92
CA THR A 312 6.65 40.19 -24.63
C THR A 312 7.73 40.53 -25.68
N VAL A 313 7.96 39.65 -26.64
CA VAL A 313 8.99 39.78 -27.71
C VAL A 313 8.35 39.95 -29.10
N LEU A 314 7.03 40.17 -29.18
CA LEU A 314 6.30 40.61 -30.38
C LEU A 314 5.67 41.99 -30.11
#